data_AF-A0A5N3V9Q0-F1
#
_entry.id   AF-A0A5N3V9Q0-F1
#
_cell.length_a   1.000
_cell.length_b   1.000
_cell.length_c   1.000
_cell.angle_alpha   90.00
_cell.angle_beta   90.00
_cell.angle_gamma   90.00
#
_symmetry.space_group_name_H-M   'P 1'
#
loop_
_entity.id
_entity.type
_entity.pdbx_description
1 polymer ?
#
loop_
_entity_poly.entity_id
_entity_poly.type
_entity_poly.pdbx_seq_one_letter_code
_entity_poly.pdbx_strand_id
1 'polypeptide(L)'
;MVLTLLKAKPERKLAKQICKVVLDHFEKQYSKELGDAWNTVRDILTSPSCWQYAVLLNRFNYPFELEKDLHLKGYHSLFQGSLPYYPKSMKCYLSRTPHRMPSERHKIGNLKKYYLLNAASLLPVLALELKDGEKVLDLCAAPGGKSLALLQCAYPGYLHCNEYNSLRLRWLRQTLESFIPQPLVNVIKVSELDGREMGDAQPETFDKVLVDAPCSNDRSWLFSSDSQKAACRISQRRNLPLLQIELL
;
A
#
# COMPACT_ATOMS: atom_id res chain seq x y z
N MET A 1 16.13 -35.30 -33.90
CA MET A 1 16.87 -34.56 -32.85
C MET A 1 15.86 -33.79 -32.02
N VAL A 2 15.46 -34.33 -30.87
CA VAL A 2 14.40 -33.79 -30.01
C VAL A 2 14.99 -32.61 -29.23
N LEU A 3 14.51 -31.39 -29.52
CA LEU A 3 14.83 -30.18 -28.76
C LEU A 3 14.10 -30.25 -27.41
N THR A 4 14.84 -30.61 -26.36
CA THR A 4 14.36 -30.62 -24.99
C THR A 4 14.17 -29.18 -24.51
N LEU A 5 12.92 -28.79 -24.28
CA LEU A 5 12.55 -27.55 -23.58
C LEU A 5 13.19 -27.56 -22.18
N LEU A 6 14.21 -26.73 -21.98
CA LEU A 6 14.75 -26.40 -20.67
C LEU A 6 13.66 -25.71 -19.85
N LYS A 7 13.02 -26.46 -18.95
CA LYS A 7 12.16 -25.91 -17.89
C LYS A 7 13.03 -24.97 -17.05
N ALA A 8 12.72 -23.68 -17.09
CA ALA A 8 13.29 -22.68 -16.20
C ALA A 8 13.06 -23.13 -14.74
N LYS A 9 14.15 -23.29 -13.98
CA LYS A 9 14.09 -23.57 -12.54
C LYS A 9 13.37 -22.40 -11.86
N PRO A 10 12.45 -22.65 -10.91
CA PRO A 10 11.84 -21.58 -10.15
C PRO A 10 12.93 -20.89 -9.32
N GLU A 11 13.10 -19.58 -9.50
CA GLU A 11 13.95 -18.76 -8.64
C GLU A 11 13.51 -18.97 -7.19
N ARG A 12 14.36 -19.64 -6.38
CA ARG A 12 14.18 -19.71 -4.93
C ARG A 12 14.25 -18.28 -4.41
N LYS A 13 13.10 -17.68 -4.14
CA LYS A 13 13.00 -16.40 -3.42
C LYS A 13 13.81 -16.55 -2.12
N LEU A 14 14.90 -15.78 -1.98
CA LEU A 14 15.70 -15.79 -0.75
C LEU A 14 14.77 -15.61 0.45
N ALA A 15 14.90 -16.48 1.45
CA ALA A 15 14.16 -16.36 2.70
C ALA A 15 14.46 -14.97 3.29
N LYS A 16 13.42 -14.27 3.75
CA LYS A 16 13.60 -12.94 4.34
C LYS A 16 14.41 -13.09 5.62
N GLN A 17 15.62 -12.53 5.64
CA GLN A 17 16.49 -12.54 6.81
C GLN A 17 16.20 -11.33 7.69
N ILE A 18 16.12 -11.55 9.00
CA ILE A 18 15.93 -10.49 9.99
C ILE A 18 17.24 -9.72 10.17
N CYS A 19 17.15 -8.40 10.11
CA CYS A 19 18.23 -7.48 10.42
C CYS A 19 18.32 -7.34 11.95
N LYS A 20 19.31 -7.98 12.56
CA LYS A 20 19.50 -7.99 14.01
C LYS A 20 19.64 -6.57 14.61
N VAL A 21 20.35 -5.68 13.92
CA VAL A 21 20.52 -4.27 14.34
C VAL A 21 19.17 -3.56 14.49
N VAL A 22 18.23 -3.82 13.57
CA VAL A 22 16.88 -3.24 13.61
C VAL A 22 16.05 -3.89 14.70
N LEU A 23 16.11 -5.22 14.82
CA LEU A 23 15.38 -5.93 15.86
C LEU A 23 15.83 -5.50 17.27
N ASP A 24 17.13 -5.42 17.53
CA ASP A 24 17.68 -4.98 18.82
C ASP A 24 17.25 -3.55 19.17
N HIS A 25 17.16 -2.66 18.16
CA HIS A 25 16.63 -1.31 18.33
C HIS A 25 15.14 -1.33 18.69
N PHE A 26 14.33 -2.12 17.99
CA PHE A 26 12.91 -2.29 18.28
C PHE A 26 12.67 -2.92 19.65
N GLU A 27 13.46 -3.92 20.06
CA GLU A 27 13.38 -4.53 21.39
C GLU A 27 13.58 -3.47 22.48
N LYS A 28 14.59 -2.60 22.35
CA LYS A 28 14.86 -1.54 23.34
C LYS A 28 13.75 -0.49 23.41
N GLN A 29 13.17 -0.14 22.26
CA GLN A 29 12.16 0.92 22.16
C GLN A 29 10.76 0.39 22.49
N TYR A 30 10.29 -0.60 21.75
CA TYR A 30 8.91 -1.08 21.82
C TYR A 30 8.62 -1.92 23.06
N SER A 31 9.61 -2.54 23.70
CA SER A 31 9.37 -3.13 25.04
C SER A 31 8.99 -2.06 26.07
N LYS A 32 9.50 -0.83 25.93
CA LYS A 32 9.14 0.29 26.83
C LYS A 32 7.80 0.91 26.46
N GLU A 33 7.51 1.05 25.17
CA GLU A 33 6.29 1.71 24.69
C GLU A 33 5.06 0.80 24.78
N LEU A 34 5.21 -0.50 24.50
CA LEU A 34 4.10 -1.46 24.41
C LEU A 34 4.04 -2.45 25.59
N GLY A 35 5.07 -2.48 26.45
CA GLY A 35 5.15 -3.42 27.57
C GLY A 35 5.01 -4.88 27.11
N ASP A 36 4.17 -5.65 27.80
CA ASP A 36 3.98 -7.08 27.52
C ASP A 36 3.41 -7.37 26.12
N ALA A 37 2.68 -6.41 25.53
CA ALA A 37 2.12 -6.56 24.19
C ALA A 37 3.21 -6.64 23.11
N TRP A 38 4.42 -6.13 23.40
CA TRP A 38 5.53 -6.19 22.46
C TRP A 38 5.89 -7.63 22.08
N ASN A 39 5.82 -8.58 23.02
CA ASN A 39 6.16 -9.98 22.72
C ASN A 39 5.29 -10.55 21.59
N THR A 40 3.96 -10.35 21.68
CA THR A 40 3.02 -10.77 20.64
C THR A 40 3.24 -10.01 19.32
N VAL A 41 3.46 -8.70 19.39
CA VAL A 41 3.70 -7.88 18.19
C VAL A 41 4.98 -8.32 17.48
N ARG A 42 6.07 -8.52 18.23
CA ARG A 42 7.36 -8.98 17.74
C ARG A 42 7.22 -10.32 17.05
N ASP A 43 6.59 -11.29 17.70
CA ASP A 43 6.47 -12.66 17.18
C ASP A 43 5.73 -12.67 15.82
N ILE A 44 4.69 -11.84 15.65
CA ILE A 44 4.01 -11.65 14.37
C ILE A 44 4.90 -10.88 13.37
N LEU A 45 5.59 -9.84 13.81
CA LEU A 45 6.43 -9.00 12.97
C LEU A 45 7.63 -9.78 12.40
N THR A 46 8.20 -10.71 13.16
CA THR A 46 9.33 -11.57 12.75
C THR A 46 8.90 -12.81 11.97
N SER A 47 7.58 -13.08 11.86
CA SER A 47 7.04 -14.27 11.20
C SER A 47 6.28 -13.92 9.91
N PRO A 48 6.93 -13.89 8.73
CA PRO A 48 6.27 -13.59 7.46
C PRO A 48 5.09 -14.50 7.10
N SER A 49 5.06 -15.71 7.65
CA SER A 49 3.92 -16.65 7.53
C SER A 49 2.66 -16.15 8.22
N CYS A 50 2.76 -15.26 9.21
CA CYS A 50 1.61 -14.68 9.89
C CYS A 50 1.06 -13.44 9.15
N TRP A 51 1.74 -12.97 8.09
CA TRP A 51 1.35 -11.73 7.43
C TRP A 51 0.21 -11.94 6.46
N GLN A 52 -0.87 -11.22 6.71
CA GLN A 52 -2.03 -11.21 5.84
C GLN A 52 -1.90 -10.12 4.77
N TYR A 53 -2.42 -10.43 3.59
CA TYR A 53 -2.56 -9.49 2.49
C TYR A 53 -4.03 -9.44 2.09
N ALA A 54 -4.52 -8.24 1.89
CA ALA A 54 -5.84 -8.00 1.33
C ALA A 54 -5.79 -8.06 -0.19
N VAL A 55 -6.84 -8.61 -0.78
CA VAL A 55 -7.11 -8.60 -2.22
C VAL A 55 -8.17 -7.54 -2.47
N LEU A 56 -7.74 -6.36 -2.90
CA LEU A 56 -8.62 -5.29 -3.33
C LEU A 56 -8.98 -5.51 -4.80
N LEU A 57 -10.23 -5.84 -5.09
CA LEU A 57 -10.69 -6.02 -6.46
C LEU A 57 -10.72 -4.68 -7.19
N ASN A 58 -10.38 -4.70 -8.47
CA ASN A 58 -10.51 -3.55 -9.34
C ASN A 58 -11.94 -3.48 -9.91
N ARG A 59 -12.74 -2.53 -9.45
CA ARG A 59 -14.11 -2.30 -9.95
C ARG A 59 -14.16 -1.95 -11.44
N PHE A 60 -13.05 -1.46 -12.02
CA PHE A 60 -12.95 -1.10 -13.44
C PHE A 60 -12.59 -2.28 -14.34
N ASN A 61 -12.17 -3.40 -13.76
CA ASN A 61 -11.97 -4.67 -14.46
C ASN A 61 -12.43 -5.83 -13.57
N TYR A 62 -13.70 -5.76 -13.21
CA TYR A 62 -14.26 -6.62 -12.19
C TYR A 62 -14.44 -8.06 -12.71
N PRO A 63 -13.77 -9.08 -12.14
CA PRO A 63 -13.85 -10.44 -12.62
C PRO A 63 -14.74 -11.27 -11.70
N PHE A 64 -16.01 -11.45 -12.07
CA PHE A 64 -16.98 -12.23 -11.28
C PHE A 64 -16.45 -13.62 -10.89
N GLU A 65 -15.82 -14.33 -11.83
CA GLU A 65 -15.20 -15.63 -11.57
C GLU A 65 -14.07 -15.59 -10.52
N LEU A 66 -13.34 -14.47 -10.44
CA LEU A 66 -12.28 -14.32 -9.44
C LEU A 66 -12.88 -14.18 -8.03
N GLU A 67 -13.98 -13.44 -7.87
CA GLU A 67 -14.63 -13.31 -6.57
C GLU A 67 -15.12 -14.66 -6.05
N LYS A 68 -15.71 -15.47 -6.94
CA LYS A 68 -16.10 -16.85 -6.63
C LYS A 68 -14.91 -17.73 -6.25
N ASP A 69 -13.81 -17.67 -6.99
CA ASP A 69 -12.56 -18.39 -6.69
C ASP A 69 -11.97 -17.98 -5.33
N LEU A 70 -12.00 -16.69 -4.99
CA LEU A 70 -11.57 -16.20 -3.68
C LEU A 70 -12.39 -16.84 -2.56
N HIS A 71 -13.72 -16.88 -2.69
CA HIS A 71 -14.59 -17.54 -1.71
C HIS A 71 -14.31 -19.03 -1.57
N LEU A 72 -14.11 -19.75 -2.68
CA LEU A 72 -13.73 -21.17 -2.65
C LEU A 72 -12.37 -21.40 -1.96
N LYS A 73 -11.46 -20.43 -2.04
CA LYS A 73 -10.17 -20.43 -1.35
C LYS A 73 -10.24 -19.98 0.12
N GLY A 74 -11.43 -19.76 0.66
CA GLY A 74 -11.64 -19.35 2.05
C GLY A 74 -11.40 -17.86 2.32
N TYR A 75 -11.32 -17.04 1.27
CA TYR A 75 -11.32 -15.60 1.45
C TYR A 75 -12.73 -15.10 1.85
N HIS A 76 -12.76 -14.12 2.73
CA HIS A 76 -13.97 -13.46 3.20
C HIS A 76 -13.84 -11.95 3.00
N SER A 77 -14.96 -11.25 2.89
CA SER A 77 -14.97 -9.78 2.84
C SER A 77 -14.27 -9.23 4.07
N LEU A 78 -13.36 -8.27 3.88
CA LEU A 78 -12.62 -7.60 4.94
C LEU A 78 -13.56 -6.98 5.98
N PHE A 79 -14.72 -6.48 5.54
CA PHE A 79 -15.74 -5.92 6.40
C PHE A 79 -17.06 -6.67 6.16
N GLN A 80 -17.53 -7.36 7.20
CA GLN A 80 -18.82 -8.06 7.21
C GLN A 80 -19.85 -7.38 8.16
N GLY A 81 -19.57 -6.18 8.69
CA GLY A 81 -20.49 -5.45 9.57
C GLY A 81 -20.07 -4.00 9.96
N SER A 82 -21.10 -3.17 10.21
CA SER A 82 -21.21 -1.87 10.90
C SER A 82 -20.07 -0.84 10.90
N LEU A 83 -19.29 -0.69 9.82
CA LEU A 83 -18.66 0.62 9.61
C LEU A 83 -19.77 1.60 9.16
N PRO A 84 -19.94 2.75 9.82
CA PRO A 84 -20.95 3.75 9.42
C PRO A 84 -20.71 4.21 7.97
N TYR A 85 -19.46 4.20 7.54
CA TYR A 85 -19.05 4.49 6.18
C TYR A 85 -18.21 3.35 5.59
N TYR A 86 -18.85 2.45 4.85
CA TYR A 86 -18.18 1.48 3.98
C TYR A 86 -18.63 1.66 2.54
N PRO A 87 -17.75 2.08 1.61
CA PRO A 87 -18.12 2.28 0.22
C PRO A 87 -18.60 0.97 -0.43
N LYS A 88 -19.86 0.96 -0.89
CA LYS A 88 -20.47 -0.23 -1.53
C LYS A 88 -19.71 -0.71 -2.75
N SER A 89 -19.00 0.19 -3.43
CA SER A 89 -18.16 -0.13 -4.59
C SER A 89 -16.84 -0.82 -4.25
N MET A 90 -16.33 -0.63 -3.03
CA MET A 90 -15.06 -1.21 -2.63
C MET A 90 -15.26 -2.68 -2.24
N LYS A 91 -14.59 -3.56 -2.98
CA LYS A 91 -14.59 -5.00 -2.71
C LYS A 91 -13.19 -5.43 -2.31
N CYS A 92 -13.01 -5.77 -1.04
CA CYS A 92 -11.73 -6.20 -0.49
C CYS A 92 -11.88 -7.48 0.30
N TYR A 93 -10.98 -8.43 0.06
CA TYR A 93 -11.03 -9.77 0.63
C TYR A 93 -9.78 -10.09 1.44
N LEU A 94 -9.96 -10.80 2.55
CA LEU A 94 -8.89 -11.34 3.39
C LEU A 94 -8.97 -12.86 3.49
N SER A 95 -7.82 -13.49 3.68
CA SER A 95 -7.74 -14.88 4.11
C SER A 95 -7.11 -14.96 5.50
N ARG A 96 -7.61 -15.90 6.31
CA ARG A 96 -6.95 -16.31 7.58
C ARG A 96 -5.79 -17.26 7.33
N THR A 97 -5.77 -17.90 6.17
CA THR A 97 -4.65 -18.78 5.77
C THR A 97 -3.57 -17.94 5.07
N PRO A 98 -2.28 -18.30 5.23
CA PRO A 98 -1.17 -17.54 4.67
C PRO A 98 -1.00 -17.71 3.15
N HIS A 99 -2.01 -18.26 2.46
CA HIS A 99 -1.97 -18.44 1.02
C HIS A 99 -2.09 -17.09 0.32
N ARG A 100 -0.98 -16.60 -0.23
CA ARG A 100 -0.93 -15.31 -0.92
C ARG A 100 -1.24 -15.48 -2.41
N MET A 101 -2.26 -14.76 -2.88
CA MET A 101 -2.52 -14.59 -4.31
C MET A 101 -1.28 -14.05 -5.04
N PRO A 102 -0.97 -14.51 -6.26
CA PRO A 102 0.12 -13.95 -7.05
C PRO A 102 -0.17 -12.49 -7.41
N SER A 103 0.87 -11.65 -7.51
CA SER A 103 0.68 -10.30 -8.06
C SER A 103 0.61 -10.35 -9.58
N GLU A 104 -0.37 -9.69 -10.17
CA GLU A 104 -0.43 -9.53 -11.63
C GLU A 104 0.67 -8.58 -12.11
N ARG A 105 1.36 -8.95 -13.21
CA ARG A 105 2.36 -8.08 -13.86
C ARG A 105 1.64 -6.95 -14.60
N HIS A 106 2.25 -5.77 -14.59
CA HIS A 106 1.78 -4.68 -15.43
C HIS A 106 1.89 -5.07 -16.92
N LYS A 107 0.85 -4.76 -17.68
CA LYS A 107 0.79 -4.94 -19.13
C LYS A 107 0.09 -3.72 -19.72
N ILE A 108 0.76 -3.02 -20.62
CA ILE A 108 0.20 -1.85 -21.29
C ILE A 108 -1.13 -2.21 -21.95
N GLY A 109 -2.13 -1.34 -21.78
CA GLY A 109 -3.48 -1.52 -22.32
C GLY A 109 -4.35 -2.56 -21.61
N ASN A 110 -3.85 -3.25 -20.58
CA ASN A 110 -4.63 -4.23 -19.83
C ASN A 110 -4.74 -3.85 -18.36
N LEU A 111 -5.98 -3.67 -17.90
CA LEU A 111 -6.26 -3.43 -16.49
C LEU A 111 -6.08 -4.73 -15.69
N LYS A 112 -5.47 -4.61 -14.52
CA LYS A 112 -5.37 -5.68 -13.53
C LYS A 112 -6.69 -5.88 -12.82
N LYS A 113 -6.92 -7.10 -12.38
CA LYS A 113 -8.16 -7.54 -11.74
C LYS A 113 -8.21 -7.21 -10.26
N TYR A 114 -7.04 -7.14 -9.61
CA TYR A 114 -6.93 -6.89 -8.18
C TYR A 114 -5.55 -6.35 -7.79
N TYR A 115 -5.50 -5.65 -6.66
CA TYR A 115 -4.29 -5.16 -6.01
C TYR A 115 -4.08 -5.88 -4.68
N LEU A 116 -2.82 -6.21 -4.39
CA LEU A 116 -2.44 -6.82 -3.12
C LEU A 116 -1.83 -5.76 -2.20
N LEU A 117 -2.43 -5.57 -1.03
CA LEU A 117 -2.00 -4.58 -0.06
C LEU A 117 -2.08 -5.13 1.37
N ASN A 118 -1.50 -4.40 2.32
CA ASN A 118 -1.82 -4.62 3.72
C ASN A 118 -3.24 -4.09 3.98
N ALA A 119 -4.13 -4.87 4.58
CA ALA A 119 -5.50 -4.45 4.86
C ALA A 119 -5.54 -3.18 5.73
N ALA A 120 -4.59 -3.02 6.65
CA ALA A 120 -4.47 -1.81 7.48
C ALA A 120 -4.27 -0.54 6.64
N SER A 121 -3.72 -0.64 5.42
CA SER A 121 -3.56 0.51 4.53
C SER A 121 -4.89 1.08 4.02
N LEU A 122 -6.00 0.35 4.16
CA LEU A 122 -7.33 0.84 3.79
C LEU A 122 -7.98 1.71 4.87
N LEU A 123 -7.56 1.58 6.13
CA LEU A 123 -8.15 2.33 7.25
C LEU A 123 -8.12 3.85 7.05
N PRO A 124 -6.98 4.49 6.68
CA PRO A 124 -6.98 5.94 6.45
C PRO A 124 -7.80 6.36 5.23
N VAL A 125 -7.92 5.50 4.22
CA VAL A 125 -8.74 5.76 3.03
C VAL A 125 -10.23 5.75 3.39
N LEU A 126 -10.65 4.78 4.20
CA LEU A 126 -12.04 4.67 4.68
C LEU A 126 -12.39 5.81 5.64
N ALA A 127 -11.47 6.18 6.53
CA ALA A 127 -11.65 7.28 7.48
C ALA A 127 -11.76 8.66 6.80
N LEU A 128 -11.27 8.79 5.55
CA LEU A 128 -11.41 10.03 4.78
C LEU A 128 -12.87 10.28 4.34
N GLU A 129 -13.67 9.22 4.26
CA GLU A 129 -15.09 9.23 3.87
C GLU A 129 -15.35 9.96 2.54
N LEU A 130 -14.47 9.74 1.56
CA LEU A 130 -14.47 10.43 0.26
C LEU A 130 -15.77 10.19 -0.52
N LYS A 131 -16.43 11.27 -0.93
CA LYS A 131 -17.67 11.22 -1.73
C LYS A 131 -17.40 11.46 -3.21
N ASP A 132 -18.35 11.02 -4.04
CA ASP A 132 -18.32 11.27 -5.48
C ASP A 132 -18.31 12.79 -5.76
N GLY A 133 -17.48 13.21 -6.71
CA GLY A 133 -17.33 14.62 -7.12
C GLY A 133 -16.37 15.45 -6.26
N GLU A 134 -15.96 14.99 -5.08
CA GLU A 134 -14.99 15.71 -4.23
C GLU A 134 -13.59 15.74 -4.88
N LYS A 135 -12.84 16.82 -4.58
CA LYS A 135 -11.44 17.01 -4.92
C LYS A 135 -10.56 16.47 -3.80
N VAL A 136 -9.66 15.56 -4.12
CA VAL A 136 -8.80 14.89 -3.14
C VAL A 136 -7.33 14.95 -3.51
N LEU A 137 -6.49 15.16 -2.51
CA LEU A 137 -5.03 15.11 -2.61
C LEU A 137 -4.50 13.87 -1.88
N ASP A 138 -3.71 13.06 -2.56
CA ASP A 138 -2.83 12.06 -1.96
C ASP A 138 -1.40 12.60 -2.02
N LEU A 139 -0.93 13.18 -0.91
CA LEU A 139 0.29 14.01 -0.87
C LEU A 139 1.58 13.20 -1.04
N CYS A 140 1.55 11.93 -0.63
CA CYS A 140 2.68 10.99 -0.62
C CYS A 140 2.27 9.66 -1.28
N ALA A 141 1.84 9.74 -2.53
CA ALA A 141 1.00 8.75 -3.16
C ALA A 141 1.69 7.43 -3.53
N ALA A 142 3.00 7.40 -3.76
CA ALA A 142 3.63 6.19 -4.29
C ALA A 142 3.71 5.06 -3.24
N PRO A 143 3.60 3.78 -3.64
CA PRO A 143 3.51 3.30 -5.02
C PRO A 143 2.11 3.34 -5.64
N GLY A 144 1.12 3.96 -4.99
CA GLY A 144 -0.23 4.18 -5.52
C GLY A 144 -1.33 3.30 -4.93
N GLY A 145 -1.03 2.52 -3.89
CA GLY A 145 -2.02 1.60 -3.29
C GLY A 145 -3.21 2.32 -2.64
N LYS A 146 -2.95 3.46 -1.97
CA LYS A 146 -4.00 4.26 -1.33
C LYS A 146 -4.76 5.13 -2.34
N SER A 147 -4.06 5.73 -3.30
CA SER A 147 -4.70 6.44 -4.42
C SER A 147 -5.61 5.51 -5.24
N LEU A 148 -5.16 4.28 -5.50
CA LEU A 148 -6.03 3.26 -6.10
C LEU A 148 -7.23 2.94 -5.22
N ALA A 149 -7.04 2.77 -3.91
CA ALA A 149 -8.14 2.49 -2.98
C ALA A 149 -9.16 3.64 -2.92
N LEU A 150 -8.73 4.92 -2.97
CA LEU A 150 -9.63 6.08 -3.09
C LEU A 150 -10.54 5.94 -4.33
N LEU A 151 -9.96 5.56 -5.48
CA LEU A 151 -10.71 5.32 -6.73
C LEU A 151 -11.61 4.07 -6.69
N GLN A 152 -11.36 3.13 -5.77
CA GLN A 152 -12.28 2.01 -5.52
C GLN A 152 -13.45 2.42 -4.61
N CYS A 153 -13.27 3.47 -3.80
CA CYS A 153 -14.29 3.97 -2.87
C CYS A 153 -15.30 4.90 -3.55
N ALA A 154 -14.83 5.80 -4.41
CA ALA A 154 -15.64 6.85 -5.01
C ALA A 154 -15.16 7.19 -6.44
N TYR A 155 -15.90 8.05 -7.12
CA TYR A 155 -15.51 8.76 -8.33
C TYR A 155 -15.15 10.21 -7.97
N PRO A 156 -13.88 10.53 -7.67
CA PRO A 156 -13.47 11.89 -7.36
C PRO A 156 -13.71 12.80 -8.56
N GLY A 157 -14.11 14.05 -8.30
CA GLY A 157 -14.14 15.08 -9.35
C GLY A 157 -12.73 15.47 -9.79
N TYR A 158 -11.76 15.34 -8.87
CA TYR A 158 -10.34 15.55 -9.12
C TYR A 158 -9.52 14.76 -8.10
N LEU A 159 -8.51 14.03 -8.54
CA LEU A 159 -7.55 13.34 -7.68
C LEU A 159 -6.14 13.80 -8.03
N HIS A 160 -5.43 14.41 -7.08
CA HIS A 160 -4.04 14.78 -7.23
C HIS A 160 -3.16 13.81 -6.44
N CYS A 161 -2.37 13.01 -7.15
CA CYS A 161 -1.38 12.11 -6.58
C CYS A 161 0.02 12.74 -6.67
N ASN A 162 0.58 13.18 -5.54
CA ASN A 162 1.93 13.74 -5.48
C ASN A 162 2.94 12.69 -4.97
N GLU A 163 4.13 12.65 -5.55
CA GLU A 163 5.25 11.86 -5.02
C GLU A 163 6.57 12.59 -5.29
N TYR A 164 7.30 12.94 -4.23
CA TYR A 164 8.57 13.64 -4.32
C TYR A 164 9.69 12.83 -4.98
N ASN A 165 9.71 11.50 -4.83
CA ASN A 165 10.79 10.67 -5.35
C ASN A 165 10.52 10.17 -6.79
N SER A 166 11.33 10.61 -7.77
CA SER A 166 11.25 10.19 -9.18
C SER A 166 11.12 8.69 -9.43
N LEU A 167 11.89 7.85 -8.71
CA LEU A 167 11.83 6.39 -8.87
C LEU A 167 10.48 5.84 -8.41
N ARG A 168 9.99 6.31 -7.25
CA ARG A 168 8.68 5.92 -6.72
C ARG A 168 7.53 6.50 -7.56
N LEU A 169 7.70 7.68 -8.13
CA LEU A 169 6.76 8.29 -9.08
C LEU A 169 6.55 7.38 -10.29
N ARG A 170 7.61 6.76 -10.81
CA ARG A 170 7.50 5.77 -11.89
C ARG A 170 6.63 4.58 -11.47
N TRP A 171 6.78 4.09 -10.24
CA TRP A 171 5.92 3.00 -9.72
C TRP A 171 4.47 3.44 -9.55
N LEU A 172 4.24 4.66 -9.06
CA LEU A 172 2.90 5.25 -8.97
C LEU A 172 2.23 5.31 -10.35
N ARG A 173 2.91 5.85 -11.37
CA ARG A 173 2.41 5.90 -12.75
C ARG A 173 2.07 4.50 -13.27
N GLN A 174 2.97 3.54 -13.06
CA GLN A 174 2.74 2.15 -13.48
C GLN A 174 1.56 1.50 -12.75
N THR A 175 1.35 1.82 -11.47
CA THR A 175 0.16 1.38 -10.73
C THR A 175 -1.09 1.99 -11.35
N LEU A 176 -1.16 3.31 -11.54
CA LEU A 176 -2.33 3.96 -12.12
C LEU A 176 -2.66 3.41 -13.52
N GLU A 177 -1.67 3.27 -14.39
CA GLU A 177 -1.84 2.68 -15.73
C GLU A 177 -2.32 1.22 -15.67
N SER A 178 -1.92 0.46 -14.64
CA SER A 178 -2.35 -0.93 -14.47
C SER A 178 -3.79 -1.08 -14.02
N PHE A 179 -4.43 -0.05 -13.46
CA PHE A 179 -5.71 -0.22 -12.78
C PHE A 179 -6.81 0.73 -13.26
N ILE A 180 -6.44 1.89 -13.80
CA ILE A 180 -7.38 2.96 -14.10
C ILE A 180 -7.66 3.04 -15.60
N PRO A 181 -8.94 3.00 -16.02
CA PRO A 181 -9.32 3.13 -17.42
C PRO A 181 -9.15 4.58 -17.91
N GLN A 182 -8.93 4.75 -19.22
CA GLN A 182 -8.68 6.05 -19.86
C GLN A 182 -9.65 7.18 -19.48
N PRO A 183 -10.99 6.97 -19.39
CA PRO A 183 -11.91 8.05 -19.02
C PRO A 183 -11.63 8.69 -17.65
N LEU A 184 -11.11 7.90 -16.69
CA LEU A 184 -10.79 8.39 -15.36
C LEU A 184 -9.38 8.99 -15.26
N VAL A 185 -8.51 8.79 -16.26
CA VAL A 185 -7.17 9.39 -16.27
C VAL A 185 -7.27 10.92 -16.32
N ASN A 186 -8.29 11.46 -16.98
CA ASN A 186 -8.49 12.91 -17.13
C ASN A 186 -8.76 13.64 -15.82
N VAL A 187 -9.28 12.95 -14.79
CA VAL A 187 -9.52 13.53 -13.46
C VAL A 187 -8.34 13.32 -12.50
N ILE A 188 -7.28 12.64 -12.94
CA ILE A 188 -6.12 12.31 -12.12
C ILE A 188 -4.91 13.15 -12.55
N LYS A 189 -4.39 13.97 -11.63
CA LYS A 189 -3.09 14.63 -11.79
C LYS A 189 -2.02 13.85 -11.05
N VAL A 190 -0.87 13.65 -11.70
CA VAL A 190 0.33 13.08 -11.05
C VAL A 190 1.45 14.12 -11.07
N SER A 191 2.03 14.44 -9.92
CA SER A 191 3.12 15.42 -9.82
C SER A 191 4.32 14.90 -9.03
N GLU A 192 5.48 15.50 -9.31
CA GLU A 192 6.72 15.33 -8.57
C GLU A 192 7.10 16.67 -7.92
N LEU A 193 6.47 16.96 -6.79
CA LEU A 193 6.66 18.22 -6.05
C LEU A 193 7.01 17.90 -4.59
N ASP A 194 7.65 18.86 -3.92
CA ASP A 194 7.77 18.82 -2.47
C ASP A 194 6.40 18.99 -1.84
N GLY A 195 5.97 18.01 -1.04
CA GLY A 195 4.65 18.04 -0.42
C GLY A 195 4.47 19.19 0.56
N ARG A 196 5.58 19.72 1.12
CA ARG A 196 5.57 20.83 2.08
C ARG A 196 5.14 22.15 1.45
N GLU A 197 5.30 22.29 0.14
CA GLU A 197 4.93 23.50 -0.61
C GLU A 197 3.49 23.45 -1.14
N MET A 198 2.79 22.32 -1.00
CA MET A 198 1.47 22.11 -1.60
C MET A 198 0.40 23.04 -1.01
N GLY A 199 0.47 23.31 0.30
CA GLY A 199 -0.49 24.19 0.99
C GLY A 199 -0.42 25.63 0.47
N ASP A 200 0.80 26.15 0.26
CA ASP A 200 1.02 27.49 -0.28
C ASP A 200 0.71 27.58 -1.79
N ALA A 201 1.03 26.52 -2.54
CA ALA A 201 0.81 26.48 -3.98
C ALA A 201 -0.67 26.30 -4.37
N GLN A 202 -1.45 25.58 -3.55
CA GLN A 202 -2.85 25.23 -3.82
C GLN A 202 -3.73 25.41 -2.56
N PRO A 203 -3.80 26.62 -2.00
CA PRO A 203 -4.59 26.88 -0.79
C PRO A 203 -6.07 26.56 -1.02
N GLU A 204 -6.71 25.98 0.01
CA GLU A 204 -8.17 25.72 0.06
C GLU A 204 -8.74 24.99 -1.18
N THR A 205 -7.89 24.22 -1.88
CA THR A 205 -8.25 23.64 -3.18
C THR A 205 -8.96 22.27 -3.06
N PHE A 206 -8.66 21.52 -2.00
CA PHE A 206 -9.08 20.13 -1.83
C PHE A 206 -10.13 20.00 -0.73
N ASP A 207 -11.18 19.23 -1.01
CA ASP A 207 -12.19 18.87 0.00
C ASP A 207 -11.62 17.85 1.01
N LYS A 208 -10.67 17.03 0.56
CA LYS A 208 -10.05 15.95 1.33
C LYS A 208 -8.54 15.85 1.04
N VAL A 209 -7.75 15.61 2.08
CA VAL A 209 -6.30 15.40 1.95
C VAL A 209 -5.90 14.13 2.70
N LEU A 210 -5.13 13.27 2.02
CA LEU A 210 -4.51 12.09 2.57
C LEU A 210 -2.99 12.33 2.69
N VAL A 211 -2.50 12.37 3.92
CA VAL A 211 -1.07 12.49 4.24
C VAL A 211 -0.54 11.15 4.77
N ASP A 212 -0.18 10.25 3.87
CA ASP A 212 0.55 9.01 4.19
C ASP A 212 2.06 9.29 4.27
N ALA A 213 2.45 10.03 5.31
CA ALA A 213 3.79 10.59 5.43
C ALA A 213 4.90 9.51 5.43
N PRO A 214 6.10 9.83 4.89
CA PRO A 214 7.25 8.94 4.96
C PRO A 214 7.57 8.59 6.42
N CYS A 215 7.74 7.30 6.70
CA CYS A 215 7.99 6.79 8.04
C CYS A 215 9.11 5.75 8.04
N SER A 216 9.46 5.25 9.23
CA SER A 216 10.47 4.20 9.39
C SER A 216 10.05 2.86 8.77
N ASN A 217 8.80 2.71 8.33
CA ASN A 217 8.29 1.52 7.64
C ASN A 217 8.81 0.22 8.28
N ASP A 218 8.58 0.07 9.58
CA ASP A 218 9.32 -0.82 10.48
C ASP A 218 9.39 -2.26 9.99
N ARG A 219 8.27 -2.78 9.49
CA ARG A 219 8.22 -4.12 8.89
C ARG A 219 9.21 -4.24 7.74
N SER A 220 9.35 -3.24 6.88
CA SER A 220 10.32 -3.28 5.78
C SER A 220 11.76 -3.14 6.28
N TRP A 221 12.02 -2.31 7.29
CA TRP A 221 13.38 -2.14 7.83
C TRP A 221 13.88 -3.41 8.53
N LEU A 222 12.99 -4.14 9.20
CA LEU A 222 13.33 -5.39 9.89
C LEU A 222 13.95 -6.44 8.96
N PHE A 223 13.63 -6.42 7.66
CA PHE A 223 14.18 -7.36 6.68
C PHE A 223 15.16 -6.68 5.70
N SER A 224 15.81 -5.60 6.14
CA SER A 224 16.89 -5.00 5.38
C SER A 224 18.07 -5.97 5.27
N SER A 225 18.57 -6.19 4.05
CA SER A 225 19.73 -7.05 3.80
C SER A 225 21.05 -6.41 4.18
N ASP A 226 21.09 -5.10 4.43
CA ASP A 226 22.29 -4.31 4.69
C ASP A 226 22.21 -3.68 6.07
N SER A 227 22.97 -4.23 7.02
CA SER A 227 22.98 -3.80 8.42
C SER A 227 23.54 -2.40 8.60
N GLN A 228 24.50 -1.97 7.77
CA GLN A 228 25.07 -0.62 7.85
C GLN A 228 24.06 0.42 7.39
N LYS A 229 23.38 0.16 6.26
CA LYS A 229 22.27 1.03 5.81
C LYS A 229 21.14 1.05 6.83
N ALA A 230 20.84 -0.08 7.46
CA ALA A 230 19.81 -0.13 8.50
C ALA A 230 20.20 0.70 9.73
N ALA A 231 21.45 0.64 10.19
CA ALA A 231 21.96 1.48 11.28
C ALA A 231 21.89 2.99 10.94
N CYS A 232 22.27 3.36 9.70
CA CYS A 232 22.16 4.74 9.22
C CYS A 232 20.70 5.22 9.20
N ARG A 233 19.77 4.39 8.76
CA ARG A 233 18.33 4.72 8.80
C ARG A 233 17.81 4.92 10.23
N ILE A 234 18.24 4.08 11.18
CA ILE A 234 17.89 4.24 12.59
C ILE A 234 18.40 5.57 13.14
N SER A 235 19.64 5.98 12.82
CA SER A 235 20.17 7.27 13.29
C SER A 235 19.44 8.47 12.67
N GLN A 236 19.02 8.35 11.41
CA GLN A 236 18.25 9.37 10.69
C GLN A 236 16.77 9.40 11.09
N ARG A 237 16.24 8.35 11.73
CA ARG A 237 14.82 8.23 12.13
C ARG A 237 14.32 9.43 12.94
N ARG A 238 15.19 10.03 13.76
CA ARG A 238 14.88 11.22 14.57
C ARG A 238 14.45 12.45 13.77
N ASN A 239 14.79 12.51 12.48
CA ASN A 239 14.42 13.61 11.60
C ASN A 239 13.04 13.42 10.96
N LEU A 240 12.49 12.19 10.97
CA LEU A 240 11.20 11.90 10.34
C LEU A 240 10.03 12.66 10.99
N PRO A 241 9.92 12.80 12.32
CA PRO A 241 8.82 13.55 12.92
C PRO A 241 8.75 15.01 12.47
N LEU A 242 9.89 15.69 12.31
CA LEU A 242 9.93 17.07 11.81
C LEU A 242 9.37 17.14 10.39
N LEU A 243 9.83 16.27 9.50
CA LEU A 243 9.30 16.18 8.13
C LEU A 243 7.80 15.83 8.11
N GLN A 244 7.35 14.95 8.99
CA GLN A 244 5.93 14.56 9.08
C GLN A 244 5.04 15.72 9.53
N ILE A 245 5.54 16.59 10.42
CA ILE A 245 4.85 17.81 10.84
C ILE A 245 4.82 18.83 9.69
N GLU A 246 5.92 19.01 8.96
CA GLU A 246 5.97 19.93 7.81
C GLU A 246 5.03 19.50 6.65
N LEU A 247 4.71 18.21 6.56
CA LEU A 247 3.82 17.66 5.52
C LEU A 247 2.33 17.68 5.91
N LEU A 248 2.01 17.85 7.19
CA LEU A 248 0.65 17.81 7.72
C LEU A 248 0.06 19.23 7.80
#